data_AF-A0A382A133-F1
#
_entry.id   AF-A0A382A133-F1
#
_cell.length_a   1.000
_cell.length_b   1.000
_cell.length_c   1.000
_cell.angle_alpha   90.00
_cell.angle_beta   90.00
_cell.angle_gamma   90.00
#
_symmetry.space_group_name_H-M   'P 1'
#
loop_
_entity.id
_entity.type
_entity.pdbx_description
1 polymer ?
#
loop_
_entity_poly.entity_id
_entity_poly.type
_entity_poly.pdbx_seq_one_letter_code
_entity_poly.pdbx_strand_id
1 'polypeptide(L)'
;GICFGHQLLAEAIGGRAEKTDRYEIGLFEIEPTEEGLNHPLLQNLGGATEWVNVHLVEVVRPPQGAIILATSTNCKNHVMQVGEYAYSCQFHPEVCGHTLDGWMKIPGIPESIEKLLGVEGFVSFKSSVTENLPANNKASLTLFENWCSLVFN
;
A
#
# COMPACT_ATOMS: atom_id res chain seq x y z
N GLY A 1 -3.90 8.21 4.25
CA GLY A 1 -4.78 7.05 4.45
C GLY A 1 -4.10 5.80 3.93
N ILE A 2 -4.19 4.68 4.67
CA ILE A 2 -3.49 3.42 4.32
C ILE A 2 -4.55 2.33 4.05
N CYS A 3 -4.40 1.58 2.96
CA CYS A 3 -5.28 0.48 2.56
C CYS A 3 -6.77 0.87 2.59
N PHE A 4 -7.56 0.39 3.56
CA PHE A 4 -8.96 0.82 3.70
C PHE A 4 -9.10 2.35 3.87
N GLY A 5 -8.15 3.00 4.55
CA GLY A 5 -8.12 4.46 4.66
C GLY A 5 -7.82 5.18 3.34
N HIS A 6 -7.16 4.53 2.39
CA HIS A 6 -6.97 5.03 1.03
C HIS A 6 -8.29 4.93 0.23
N GLN A 7 -8.99 3.80 0.35
CA GLN A 7 -10.29 3.58 -0.26
C GLN A 7 -11.36 4.53 0.29
N LEU A 8 -11.40 4.69 1.62
CA LEU A 8 -12.33 5.58 2.29
C LEU A 8 -12.06 7.04 1.93
N LEU A 9 -10.78 7.45 1.83
CA LEU A 9 -10.44 8.77 1.31
C LEU A 9 -11.04 8.94 -0.08
N ALA A 10 -10.81 8.01 -1.01
CA ALA A 10 -11.34 8.13 -2.36
C ALA A 10 -12.87 8.26 -2.39
N GLU A 11 -13.58 7.37 -1.70
CA GLU A 11 -15.05 7.37 -1.64
C GLU A 11 -15.61 8.69 -1.05
N ALA A 12 -14.99 9.20 0.01
CA ALA A 12 -15.47 10.40 0.71
C ALA A 12 -15.48 11.67 -0.17
N ILE A 13 -14.68 11.71 -1.23
CA ILE A 13 -14.52 12.87 -2.11
C ILE A 13 -14.85 12.55 -3.58
N GLY A 14 -15.70 11.55 -3.82
CA GLY A 14 -16.30 11.28 -5.12
C GLY A 14 -15.54 10.31 -6.04
N GLY A 15 -14.48 9.68 -5.52
CA GLY A 15 -13.85 8.51 -6.13
C GLY A 15 -14.74 7.27 -6.04
N ARG A 16 -14.15 6.09 -6.30
CA ARG A 16 -14.84 4.81 -6.21
C ARG A 16 -13.86 3.69 -5.86
N ALA A 17 -14.16 2.96 -4.79
CA ALA A 17 -13.48 1.76 -4.37
C ALA A 17 -14.38 0.55 -4.57
N GLU A 18 -13.87 -0.50 -5.21
CA GLU A 18 -14.64 -1.70 -5.51
C GLU A 18 -13.82 -2.95 -5.27
N LYS A 19 -14.50 -4.03 -4.91
CA LYS A 19 -13.90 -5.35 -4.91
C LYS A 19 -13.60 -5.77 -6.33
N THR A 20 -12.37 -6.22 -6.61
CA THR A 20 -11.95 -6.67 -7.94
C THR A 20 -11.33 -8.07 -7.87
N ASP A 21 -11.17 -8.69 -9.04
CA ASP A 21 -10.44 -9.96 -9.18
C ASP A 21 -8.92 -9.76 -9.29
N ARG A 22 -8.43 -8.51 -9.22
CA ARG A 22 -7.00 -8.13 -9.32
C ARG A 22 -6.38 -7.85 -7.94
N TYR A 23 -6.79 -8.62 -6.94
CA TYR A 23 -6.33 -8.44 -5.57
C TYR A 23 -4.82 -8.69 -5.42
N GLU A 24 -4.22 -8.08 -4.39
CA GLU A 24 -2.79 -8.24 -4.08
C GLU A 24 -2.64 -8.70 -2.62
N ILE A 25 -2.02 -9.87 -2.43
CA ILE A 25 -1.71 -10.44 -1.11
C ILE A 25 -0.27 -10.95 -1.11
N GLY A 26 0.64 -10.21 -0.46
CA GLY A 26 2.08 -10.48 -0.50
C GLY A 26 2.91 -9.24 -0.81
N LEU A 27 4.08 -9.47 -1.40
CA LEU A 27 4.97 -8.41 -1.87
C LEU A 27 4.70 -8.13 -3.34
N PHE A 28 4.52 -6.86 -3.67
CA PHE A 28 4.25 -6.40 -5.03
C PHE A 28 5.10 -5.19 -5.34
N GLU A 29 5.65 -5.15 -6.55
CA GLU A 29 6.38 -4.01 -7.06
C GLU A 29 5.45 -2.80 -7.25
N ILE A 30 5.84 -1.68 -6.63
CA ILE A 30 5.11 -0.41 -6.69
C ILE A 30 6.00 0.60 -7.39
N GLU A 31 5.60 1.01 -8.59
CA GLU A 31 6.37 1.88 -9.46
C GLU A 31 5.81 3.30 -9.45
N PRO A 32 6.65 4.34 -9.35
CA PRO A 32 6.20 5.71 -9.54
C PRO A 32 5.62 5.94 -10.93
N THR A 33 4.55 6.73 -11.01
CA THR A 33 4.06 7.29 -12.28
C THR A 33 4.97 8.42 -12.76
N GLU A 34 4.69 9.02 -13.93
CA GLU A 34 5.42 10.21 -14.38
C GLU A 34 5.35 11.34 -13.35
N GLU A 35 4.18 11.56 -12.76
CA GLU A 35 3.96 12.53 -11.70
C GLU A 35 4.68 12.14 -10.40
N GLY A 36 4.81 10.83 -10.13
CA GLY A 36 5.47 10.29 -8.94
C GLY A 36 6.99 10.32 -8.97
N LEU A 37 7.61 10.17 -10.14
CA LEU A 37 9.07 9.97 -10.29
C LEU A 37 9.91 11.03 -9.56
N ASN A 38 9.47 12.28 -9.59
CA ASN A 38 10.16 13.39 -8.93
C ASN A 38 9.38 13.95 -7.73
N HIS A 39 8.26 13.33 -7.35
CA HIS A 39 7.40 13.84 -6.30
C HIS A 39 8.09 13.72 -4.92
N PRO A 40 8.15 14.80 -4.10
CA PRO A 40 8.86 14.77 -2.82
C PRO A 40 8.43 13.64 -1.88
N LEU A 41 7.16 13.23 -1.93
CA LEU A 41 6.65 12.10 -1.14
C LEU A 41 7.45 10.81 -1.38
N LEU A 42 7.82 10.52 -2.63
CA LEU A 42 8.45 9.26 -3.04
C LEU A 42 9.97 9.39 -3.20
N GLN A 43 10.56 10.53 -2.81
CA GLN A 43 11.99 10.74 -2.95
C GLN A 43 12.78 9.87 -1.95
N ASN A 44 13.90 9.33 -2.42
CA ASN A 44 14.92 8.67 -1.60
C ASN A 44 14.43 7.46 -0.77
N LEU A 45 13.36 6.76 -1.19
CA LEU A 45 12.83 5.60 -0.47
C LEU A 45 13.82 4.42 -0.30
N GLY A 46 14.97 4.45 -0.99
CA GLY A 46 16.12 3.65 -0.57
C GLY A 46 16.00 2.15 -0.89
N GLY A 47 15.64 1.81 -2.13
CA GLY A 47 15.82 0.46 -2.70
C GLY A 47 14.69 -0.52 -2.46
N ALA A 48 13.67 -0.19 -1.66
CA ALA A 48 12.45 -0.99 -1.59
C ALA A 48 11.60 -0.76 -2.86
N THR A 49 11.61 -1.73 -3.77
CA THR A 49 10.74 -1.76 -4.95
C THR A 49 9.43 -2.48 -4.66
N GLU A 50 9.45 -3.47 -3.76
CA GLU A 50 8.29 -4.26 -3.38
C GLU A 50 7.75 -3.90 -2.00
N TRP A 51 6.42 -3.84 -1.89
CA TRP A 51 5.71 -3.46 -0.66
C TRP A 51 4.66 -4.49 -0.27
N VAL A 52 4.41 -4.59 1.04
CA VAL A 52 3.38 -5.48 1.60
C VAL A 52 1.99 -4.98 1.21
N ASN A 53 1.23 -5.85 0.55
CA ASN A 53 -0.15 -5.63 0.15
C ASN A 53 -1.05 -6.74 0.71
N VAL A 54 -2.20 -6.36 1.24
CA VAL A 54 -3.26 -7.29 1.68
C VAL A 54 -4.61 -6.62 1.40
N HIS A 55 -5.05 -6.62 0.15
CA HIS A 55 -6.29 -5.98 -0.25
C HIS A 55 -7.04 -6.77 -1.33
N LEU A 56 -8.38 -6.77 -1.23
CA LEU A 56 -9.29 -7.30 -2.26
C LEU A 56 -10.10 -6.20 -2.96
N VAL A 57 -9.94 -4.98 -2.47
CA VAL A 57 -10.66 -3.78 -2.89
C VAL A 57 -9.60 -2.80 -3.31
N GLU A 58 -9.83 -2.13 -4.43
CA GLU A 58 -8.95 -1.08 -4.91
C GLU A 58 -9.77 0.15 -5.28
N VAL A 59 -9.13 1.31 -5.31
CA VAL A 59 -9.73 2.49 -5.92
C VAL A 59 -9.72 2.31 -7.43
N VAL A 60 -10.87 2.01 -8.02
CA VAL A 60 -11.04 1.80 -9.47
C VAL A 60 -11.25 3.11 -10.23
N ARG A 61 -11.74 4.14 -9.53
CA ARG A 61 -11.85 5.51 -10.06
C ARG A 61 -11.30 6.48 -9.01
N PRO A 62 -10.21 7.20 -9.29
CA PRO A 62 -9.70 8.17 -8.35
C PRO A 62 -10.65 9.39 -8.26
N PRO A 63 -10.62 10.13 -7.14
CA PRO A 63 -11.33 11.40 -7.03
C PRO A 63 -10.92 12.39 -8.12
N GLN A 64 -11.82 13.31 -8.49
CA GLN A 64 -11.48 14.35 -9.45
C GLN A 64 -10.31 15.21 -8.92
N GLY A 65 -9.30 15.43 -9.77
CA GLY A 65 -8.11 16.21 -9.42
C GLY A 65 -7.10 15.48 -8.52
N ALA A 66 -7.31 14.19 -8.23
CA ALA A 66 -6.28 13.38 -7.60
C ALA A 66 -5.09 13.20 -8.55
N ILE A 67 -3.88 13.30 -7.99
CA ILE A 67 -2.63 12.98 -8.68
C ILE A 67 -2.24 11.57 -8.26
N ILE A 68 -2.10 10.69 -9.23
CA ILE A 68 -1.62 9.32 -8.99
C ILE A 68 -0.11 9.36 -9.01
N LEU A 69 0.52 8.98 -7.90
CA LEU A 69 1.98 9.03 -7.74
C LEU A 69 2.63 7.67 -7.93
N ALA A 70 1.91 6.56 -7.74
CA ALA A 70 2.45 5.24 -7.97
C ALA A 70 1.36 4.23 -8.35
N THR A 71 1.77 3.20 -9.08
CA THR A 71 0.94 2.10 -9.60
C THR A 71 1.64 0.77 -9.30
N SER A 72 0.89 -0.32 -9.35
CA SER A 72 1.45 -1.67 -9.55
C SER A 72 0.96 -2.25 -10.88
N THR A 73 1.36 -3.49 -11.16
CA THR A 73 0.81 -4.25 -12.30
C THR A 73 -0.71 -4.38 -12.20
N ASN A 74 -1.25 -4.64 -11.01
CA ASN A 74 -2.65 -4.99 -10.79
C ASN A 74 -3.54 -3.82 -10.31
N CYS A 75 -2.96 -2.87 -9.58
CA CYS A 75 -3.67 -1.73 -8.99
C CYS A 75 -3.09 -0.40 -9.51
N LYS A 76 -3.91 0.36 -10.24
CA LYS A 76 -3.47 1.60 -10.93
C LYS A 76 -3.36 2.82 -10.03
N ASN A 77 -4.22 2.92 -9.02
CA ASN A 77 -4.30 4.09 -8.15
C ASN A 77 -3.64 3.78 -6.81
N HIS A 78 -2.37 3.37 -6.82
CA HIS A 78 -1.72 2.77 -5.64
C HIS A 78 -1.30 3.81 -4.60
N VAL A 79 -0.78 4.95 -5.05
CA VAL A 79 -0.50 6.11 -4.20
C VAL A 79 -1.18 7.32 -4.80
N MET A 80 -1.96 8.05 -4.00
CA MET A 80 -2.65 9.25 -4.44
C MET A 80 -2.32 10.43 -3.54
N GLN A 81 -2.11 11.57 -4.17
CA GLN A 81 -2.29 12.87 -3.56
C GLN A 81 -3.65 13.43 -3.98
N VAL A 82 -4.39 13.99 -3.03
CA VAL A 82 -5.65 14.67 -3.29
C VAL A 82 -5.63 16.05 -2.65
N GLY A 83 -5.81 17.07 -3.47
CA GLY A 83 -5.59 18.46 -3.04
C GLY A 83 -4.15 18.65 -2.57
N GLU A 84 -3.96 19.54 -1.60
CA GLU A 84 -2.62 19.94 -1.17
C GLU A 84 -2.02 18.99 -0.12
N TYR A 85 -2.83 18.51 0.82
CA TYR A 85 -2.32 17.84 2.04
C TYR A 85 -2.82 16.41 2.26
N ALA A 86 -3.74 15.89 1.43
CA ALA A 86 -4.26 14.54 1.63
C ALA A 86 -3.46 13.52 0.80
N TYR A 87 -2.73 12.64 1.47
CA TYR A 87 -1.96 11.57 0.84
C TYR A 87 -2.47 10.20 1.27
N SER A 88 -2.40 9.24 0.36
CA SER A 88 -2.83 7.87 0.65
C SER A 88 -2.07 6.84 -0.16
N CYS A 89 -1.98 5.62 0.37
CA CYS A 89 -1.40 4.46 -0.30
C CYS A 89 -2.24 3.20 -0.07
N GLN A 90 -2.27 2.32 -1.06
CA GLN A 90 -2.99 1.05 -1.00
C GLN A 90 -2.15 -0.06 -0.33
N PHE A 91 -0.82 0.01 -0.44
CA PHE A 91 0.10 -0.87 0.30
C PHE A 91 0.17 -0.50 1.79
N HIS A 92 0.80 -1.36 2.59
CA HIS A 92 0.96 -1.21 4.03
C HIS A 92 2.40 -0.82 4.42
N PRO A 93 2.75 0.49 4.42
CA PRO A 93 4.07 0.95 4.88
C PRO A 93 4.28 0.71 6.38
N GLU A 94 3.21 0.56 7.16
CA GLU A 94 3.26 0.40 8.61
C GLU A 94 3.59 -1.02 9.07
N VAL A 95 3.67 -1.99 8.15
CA VAL A 95 3.94 -3.38 8.50
C VAL A 95 5.36 -3.52 9.03
N CYS A 96 5.44 -4.05 10.25
CA CYS A 96 6.67 -4.48 10.91
C CYS A 96 6.44 -5.85 11.56
N GLY A 97 7.44 -6.39 12.25
CA GLY A 97 7.40 -7.76 12.79
C GLY A 97 6.17 -8.03 13.65
N HIS A 98 5.83 -7.12 14.58
CA HIS A 98 4.66 -7.30 15.43
C HIS A 98 3.33 -7.09 14.69
N THR A 99 3.32 -6.37 13.57
CA THR A 99 2.11 -6.15 12.76
C THR A 99 1.68 -7.45 12.09
N LEU A 100 2.62 -8.16 11.46
CA LEU A 100 2.34 -9.45 10.82
C LEU A 100 1.90 -10.49 11.87
N ASP A 101 2.61 -10.59 12.99
CA ASP A 101 2.22 -11.47 14.10
C ASP A 101 0.83 -11.15 14.64
N GLY A 102 0.48 -9.85 14.68
CA GLY A 102 -0.84 -9.38 15.06
C GLY A 102 -1.91 -9.85 14.09
N TRP A 103 -1.71 -9.65 12.78
CA TRP A 103 -2.64 -10.11 11.74
C TRP A 103 -2.89 -11.61 11.80
N MET A 104 -1.86 -12.40 12.08
CA MET A 104 -1.98 -13.87 12.19
C MET A 104 -2.80 -14.34 13.40
N LYS A 105 -3.11 -13.44 14.35
CA LYS A 105 -3.94 -13.74 15.52
C LYS A 105 -5.38 -13.24 15.38
N ILE A 106 -5.71 -12.51 14.32
CA ILE A 106 -7.06 -12.01 14.07
C ILE A 106 -7.90 -13.16 13.49
N PRO A 107 -9.01 -13.58 14.15
CA PRO A 107 -9.85 -14.65 13.64
C PRO A 107 -10.33 -14.38 12.21
N GLY A 108 -10.17 -15.35 11.31
CA GLY A 108 -10.60 -15.28 9.92
C GLY A 108 -9.57 -14.70 8.95
N ILE A 109 -8.55 -13.96 9.43
CA ILE A 109 -7.50 -13.40 8.57
C ILE A 109 -6.56 -14.50 8.04
N PRO A 110 -5.94 -15.36 8.89
CA PRO A 110 -5.12 -16.46 8.41
C PRO A 110 -5.87 -17.36 7.42
N GLU A 111 -7.10 -17.73 7.76
CA GLU A 111 -7.92 -18.64 6.95
C GLU A 111 -8.29 -18.01 5.60
N SER A 112 -8.55 -16.70 5.57
CA SER A 112 -8.85 -15.99 4.33
C SER A 112 -7.63 -15.90 3.42
N ILE A 113 -6.45 -15.59 3.97
CA ILE A 113 -5.20 -15.53 3.19
C ILE A 113 -4.85 -16.93 2.67
N GLU A 114 -4.92 -17.96 3.52
CA GLU A 114 -4.68 -19.35 3.10
C GLU A 114 -5.67 -19.81 2.05
N LYS A 115 -6.95 -19.46 2.15
CA LYS A 115 -7.94 -19.79 1.13
C LYS A 115 -7.63 -19.15 -0.23
N LEU A 116 -7.07 -17.95 -0.24
CA LEU A 116 -6.78 -17.19 -1.46
C LEU A 116 -5.45 -17.57 -2.10
N LEU A 117 -4.45 -17.95 -1.29
CA LEU A 117 -3.10 -18.28 -1.75
C LEU A 117 -2.79 -19.78 -1.77
N GLY A 118 -3.62 -20.61 -1.13
CA GLY A 118 -3.30 -21.99 -0.80
C GLY A 118 -2.33 -22.11 0.39
N VAL A 119 -2.13 -23.33 0.88
CA VAL A 119 -1.27 -23.63 2.03
C VAL A 119 0.17 -23.19 1.77
N GLU A 120 0.74 -23.53 0.60
CA GLU A 120 2.11 -23.16 0.24
C GLU A 120 2.25 -21.64 0.07
N GLY A 121 1.28 -20.99 -0.56
CA GLY A 121 1.26 -19.55 -0.74
C GLY A 121 1.13 -18.79 0.60
N PHE A 122 0.39 -19.31 1.56
CA PHE A 122 0.32 -18.74 2.91
C PHE A 122 1.64 -18.83 3.67
N VAL A 123 2.36 -19.96 3.54
CA VAL A 123 3.70 -20.10 4.12
C VAL A 123 4.67 -19.11 3.47
N SER A 124 4.68 -19.03 2.14
CA SER A 124 5.52 -18.11 1.36
C SER A 124 5.20 -16.64 1.65
N PHE A 125 3.93 -16.29 1.81
CA PHE A 125 3.48 -14.95 2.22
C PHE A 125 4.15 -14.52 3.53
N LYS A 126 4.12 -15.37 4.55
CA LYS A 126 4.72 -15.04 5.86
C LYS A 126 6.23 -14.89 5.76
N SER A 127 6.92 -15.79 5.07
CA SER A 127 8.39 -15.74 4.96
C SER A 127 8.84 -14.53 4.15
N SER A 128 8.24 -14.30 2.97
CA SER A 128 8.59 -13.17 2.09
C SER A 128 8.38 -11.82 2.78
N VAL A 129 7.22 -11.61 3.42
CA VAL A 129 6.97 -10.37 4.18
C VAL A 129 8.02 -10.18 5.27
N THR A 130 8.31 -11.23 6.05
CA THR A 130 9.29 -11.16 7.15
C THR A 130 10.70 -10.82 6.65
N GLU A 131 11.13 -11.44 5.55
CA GLU A 131 12.45 -11.22 4.93
C GLU A 131 12.58 -9.80 4.37
N ASN A 132 11.49 -9.20 3.88
CA ASN A 132 11.49 -7.85 3.30
C ASN A 132 11.33 -6.72 4.34
N LEU A 133 10.95 -7.04 5.59
CA LEU A 133 10.73 -6.03 6.64
C LEU A 133 11.88 -5.04 6.81
N PRO A 134 13.17 -5.42 6.83
CA PRO A 134 14.25 -4.45 7.00
C PRO A 134 14.29 -3.39 5.89
N ALA A 135 14.04 -3.80 4.63
CA ALA A 135 14.00 -2.89 3.50
C ALA A 135 12.76 -2.00 3.53
N ASN A 136 11.57 -2.58 3.72
CA ASN A 136 10.34 -1.80 3.84
C ASN A 136 10.38 -0.86 5.03
N ASN A 137 10.84 -1.26 6.22
CA ASN A 137 10.83 -0.37 7.40
C ASN A 137 11.75 0.85 7.22
N LYS A 138 12.90 0.70 6.56
CA LYS A 138 13.75 1.84 6.21
C LYS A 138 13.06 2.78 5.21
N ALA A 139 12.45 2.21 4.17
CA ALA A 139 11.72 2.98 3.17
C ALA A 139 10.48 3.67 3.76
N SER A 140 9.76 3.00 4.66
CA SER A 140 8.59 3.53 5.37
C SER A 140 8.92 4.72 6.24
N LEU A 141 10.07 4.68 6.95
CA LEU A 141 10.53 5.83 7.72
C LEU A 141 10.77 7.02 6.81
N THR A 142 11.44 6.81 5.67
CA THR A 142 11.70 7.87 4.69
C THR A 142 10.40 8.42 4.10
N LEU A 143 9.46 7.53 3.72
CA LEU A 143 8.13 7.92 3.24
C LEU A 143 7.38 8.76 4.28
N PHE A 144 7.44 8.38 5.55
CA PHE A 144 6.81 9.11 6.65
C PHE A 144 7.45 10.48 6.88
N GLU A 145 8.78 10.58 6.85
CA GLU A 145 9.50 11.85 6.97
C GLU A 145 9.21 12.80 5.81
N ASN A 146 9.15 12.27 4.58
CA ASN A 146 8.75 13.03 3.40
C ASN A 146 7.32 13.57 3.54
N TRP A 147 6.39 12.72 3.99
CA TRP A 147 5.01 13.14 4.26
C TRP A 147 4.92 14.22 5.34
N CYS A 148 5.62 14.05 6.47
CA CYS A 148 5.69 15.06 7.52
C CYS A 148 6.20 16.40 6.98
N SER A 149 7.22 16.37 6.13
CA SER A 149 7.80 17.56 5.53
C SER A 149 6.87 18.28 4.56
N LEU A 150 5.95 17.54 3.91
CA LEU A 150 4.95 18.11 3.01
C LEU A 150 3.73 18.68 3.72
N VAL A 151 3.40 18.17 4.92
CA VAL A 151 2.15 18.51 5.63
C VAL A 151 2.38 19.50 6.76
N PHE A 152 3.54 19.48 7.41
CA PHE A 152 3.79 20.26 8.63
C PHE A 152 4.83 21.37 8.49
N ASN A 153 5.50 21.48 7.34
CA ASN A 153 6.40 22.60 7.03
C ASN A 153 5.72 23.57 6.07
#